data_AF-A0A356QLW0-F1
#
_entry.id   AF-A0A356QLW0-F1
#
_cell.length_a   1.000
_cell.length_b   1.000
_cell.length_c   1.000
_cell.angle_alpha   90.00
_cell.angle_beta   90.00
_cell.angle_gamma   90.00
#
_symmetry.space_group_name_H-M   'P 1'
#
loop_
_entity.id
_entity.type
_entity.pdbx_description
1 polymer ?
#
loop_
_entity_poly.entity_id
_entity_poly.type
_entity_poly.pdbx_seq_one_letter_code
_entity_poly.pdbx_strand_id
1 'polypeptide(L)' 'MKNTATRDKLIDSGAELIAQQGYNATGINAVLKTCGVPKGSFYHYFSSKEDFGLAVIERFADDYDASLAALLEDPAL' A
#
# COMPACT_ATOMS: atom_id res chain seq x y z
N MET A 1 -18.36 -8.35 6.07
CA MET A 1 -16.92 -8.45 5.78
C MET A 1 -16.64 -8.38 4.29
N LYS A 2 -16.87 -7.22 3.64
CA LYS A 2 -16.64 -7.05 2.20
C LYS A 2 -16.29 -5.60 1.91
N ASN A 3 -15.04 -5.18 2.17
CA ASN A 3 -14.47 -3.99 1.52
C ASN A 3 -12.96 -3.78 1.74
N THR A 4 -12.34 -4.46 2.71
CA THR A 4 -10.90 -4.26 3.02
C THR A 4 -9.98 -4.86 1.98
N ALA A 5 -10.32 -6.04 1.43
CA ALA A 5 -9.44 -6.76 0.49
C ALA A 5 -9.08 -5.98 -0.79
N THR A 6 -9.98 -5.13 -1.31
CA THR A 6 -9.66 -4.29 -2.47
C THR A 6 -8.80 -3.10 -2.07
N ARG A 7 -9.06 -2.49 -0.91
CA ARG A 7 -8.21 -1.42 -0.35
C ARG A 7 -6.80 -1.93 -0.13
N ASP A 8 -6.65 -3.11 0.46
CA ASP A 8 -5.36 -3.73 0.72
C ASP A 8 -4.63 -4.04 -0.59
N LYS A 9 -5.31 -4.62 -1.59
CA LYS A 9 -4.73 -4.83 -2.94
C LYS A 9 -4.23 -3.53 -3.58
N LEU A 10 -4.96 -2.44 -3.42
CA LEU A 10 -4.53 -1.13 -3.92
C LEU A 10 -3.24 -0.69 -3.21
N ILE A 11 -3.20 -0.82 -1.88
CA ILE A 11 -2.03 -0.45 -1.07
C ILE A 11 -0.83 -1.31 -1.43
N ASP A 12 -0.98 -2.63 -1.51
CA ASP A 12 0.12 -3.57 -1.77
C ASP A 12 0.72 -3.33 -3.16
N SER A 13 -0.12 -3.21 -4.20
CA SER A 13 0.35 -2.89 -5.56
C SER A 13 0.92 -1.47 -5.66
N GLY A 14 0.40 -0.54 -4.85
CA GLY A 14 0.95 0.80 -4.71
C GLY A 14 2.36 0.79 -4.14
N ALA A 15 2.54 0.10 -3.02
CA ALA A 15 3.81 -0.05 -2.33
C ALA A 15 4.88 -0.62 -3.26
N GLU A 16 4.55 -1.69 -3.98
CA GLU A 16 5.46 -2.32 -4.94
C GLU A 16 5.90 -1.35 -6.04
N LEU A 17 4.96 -0.65 -6.69
CA LEU A 17 5.29 0.32 -7.74
C LEU A 17 6.07 1.52 -7.19
N ILE A 18 5.69 2.04 -6.02
CA ILE A 18 6.38 3.17 -5.39
C ILE A 18 7.82 2.77 -5.02
N ALA A 19 8.05 1.56 -4.53
CA ALA A 19 9.39 1.06 -4.23
C ALA A 19 10.25 0.93 -5.49
N GLN A 20 9.67 0.58 -6.65
CA GLN A 20 10.41 0.41 -7.91
C GLN A 20 10.75 1.71 -8.63
N GLN A 21 9.83 2.69 -8.63
CA GLN A 21 9.95 3.89 -9.47
C GLN A 21 9.67 5.22 -8.75
N GLY A 22 9.32 5.17 -7.46
CA GLY A 22 9.01 6.35 -6.65
C GLY A 22 7.56 6.81 -6.76
N TYR A 23 7.12 7.59 -5.75
CA TYR A 23 5.74 8.08 -5.63
C TYR A 23 5.32 8.98 -6.79
N ASN A 24 6.18 9.92 -7.18
CA ASN A 24 5.85 10.88 -8.25
C ASN A 24 5.66 10.20 -9.61
N ALA A 25 6.46 9.18 -9.93
CA ALA A 25 6.34 8.41 -11.16
C ALA A 25 5.16 7.42 -11.15
N THR A 26 4.64 7.06 -9.97
CA THR A 26 3.55 6.09 -9.83
C THR A 26 2.20 6.79 -9.98
N GLY A 27 1.52 6.57 -11.12
CA GLY A 27 0.16 7.07 -11.34
C GLY A 27 -0.92 6.10 -10.84
N ILE A 28 -2.07 6.63 -10.41
CA ILE A 28 -3.22 5.81 -9.95
C ILE A 28 -3.63 4.76 -11.01
N ASN A 29 -3.64 5.14 -12.28
CA ASN A 29 -4.00 4.20 -13.36
C ASN A 29 -3.02 3.02 -13.49
N ALA A 30 -1.74 3.22 -13.18
CA ALA A 30 -0.75 2.14 -13.20
C ALA A 30 -1.06 1.12 -12.10
N VAL A 31 -1.31 1.61 -10.87
CA VAL A 31 -1.72 0.78 -9.73
C VAL A 31 -2.97 -0.04 -10.06
N LEU A 32 -4.02 0.63 -10.55
CA LEU A 32 -5.29 0.00 -10.90
C LEU A 32 -5.14 -1.09 -11.97
N LYS A 33 -4.27 -0.85 -12.97
CA LYS A 33 -3.96 -1.83 -14.01
C LYS A 33 -3.24 -3.03 -13.42
N THR A 34 -2.28 -2.81 -12.53
CA THR A 34 -1.51 -3.88 -11.87
C THR A 34 -2.40 -4.79 -11.03
N CYS A 35 -3.31 -4.23 -10.24
CA CYS A 35 -4.18 -5.02 -9.36
C CYS A 35 -5.53 -5.43 -9.97
N GLY A 36 -5.82 -5.03 -11.21
CA GLY A 36 -7.08 -5.35 -11.90
C GLY A 36 -8.32 -4.71 -11.28
N VAL A 37 -8.17 -3.57 -10.59
CA VAL A 37 -9.26 -2.87 -9.90
C VAL A 37 -9.83 -1.77 -10.81
N PRO A 38 -11.17 -1.67 -10.97
CA PRO A 38 -11.77 -0.59 -11.74
C PRO A 38 -11.49 0.80 -11.14
N LYS A 39 -11.30 1.81 -11.99
CA LYS A 39 -11.02 3.19 -11.55
C LYS A 39 -12.06 3.75 -10.59
N GLY A 40 -13.34 3.43 -10.78
CA GLY A 40 -14.41 3.86 -9.87
C GLY A 40 -14.24 3.35 -8.44
N SER A 41 -13.65 2.16 -8.27
CA SER A 41 -13.40 1.59 -6.95
C SER A 41 -12.29 2.31 -6.19
N PHE A 42 -11.32 2.94 -6.87
CA PHE A 42 -10.27 3.72 -6.19
C PHE A 42 -10.87 4.83 -5.33
N TYR A 43 -11.75 5.63 -5.92
CA TYR A 43 -12.36 6.79 -5.26
C TYR A 43 -13.38 6.42 -4.19
N HIS A 44 -13.72 5.12 -4.07
CA HIS A 44 -14.47 4.60 -2.93
C HIS A 44 -13.60 4.46 -1.67
N TYR A 45 -12.29 4.25 -1.83
CA TYR A 45 -11.35 4.05 -0.71
C TYR A 45 -10.45 5.25 -0.43
N PHE A 46 -10.06 5.98 -1.48
CA PHE A 46 -9.09 7.07 -1.38
C PHE A 46 -9.63 8.32 -2.09
N SER A 47 -9.61 9.43 -1.37
CA SER A 47 -10.06 10.72 -1.86
C SER A 47 -9.10 11.34 -2.90
N SER A 48 -7.82 10.98 -2.83
CA SER A 48 -6.75 11.54 -3.67
C SER A 48 -5.58 10.57 -3.84
N LYS A 49 -4.59 10.94 -4.67
CA LYS A 49 -3.34 10.17 -4.80
C LYS A 49 -2.52 10.28 -3.51
N GLU A 50 -2.58 11.43 -2.87
CA GLU A 50 -1.88 11.77 -1.64
C GLU A 50 -2.41 10.94 -0.48
N ASP A 51 -3.73 10.86 -0.34
CA ASP A 51 -4.42 10.02 0.65
C ASP A 51 -4.06 8.53 0.50
N PHE A 52 -4.03 8.05 -0.74
CA PHE A 52 -3.51 6.72 -1.06
C PHE A 52 -2.03 6.55 -0.71
N GLY A 53 -1.19 7.53 -1.04
CA GLY A 53 0.24 7.51 -0.73
C GLY A 53 0.51 7.45 0.77
N LEU A 54 -0.25 8.20 1.57
CA LEU A 54 -0.19 8.13 3.04
C LEU A 54 -0.52 6.73 3.54
N ALA A 55 -1.62 6.12 3.06
CA ALA A 55 -1.98 4.76 3.45
C ALA A 55 -0.91 3.71 3.08
N VAL A 56 -0.18 3.92 1.98
CA VAL A 56 0.97 3.08 1.61
C VAL A 56 2.14 3.26 2.59
N ILE A 57 2.43 4.49 2.98
CA ILE A 57 3.49 4.80 3.96
C ILE A 57 3.15 4.22 5.33
N GLU A 58 1.89 4.35 5.76
CA GLU A 58 1.39 3.78 7.03
C GLU A 58 1.57 2.25 7.04
N ARG A 59 1.15 1.55 5.97
CA ARG A 59 1.36 0.11 5.84
C ARG A 59 2.83 -0.27 5.96
N PHE A 60 3.71 0.47 5.29
CA PHE A 60 5.15 0.21 5.36
C PHE A 60 5.69 0.40 6.79
N ALA A 61 5.26 1.46 7.49
CA ALA A 61 5.67 1.71 8.86
C ALA A 61 5.19 0.57 9.80
N ASP A 62 3.93 0.14 9.68
CA ASP A 62 3.38 -0.96 10.46
C ASP A 62 4.16 -2.27 10.24
N ASP A 63 4.46 -2.60 8.98
CA ASP A 63 5.22 -3.82 8.63
C ASP A 63 6.67 -3.74 9.12
N TYR A 64 7.28 -2.55 9.07
CA TYR A 64 8.63 -2.30 9.59
C TYR A 64 8.68 -2.43 11.11
N ASP A 65 7.73 -1.84 11.82
CA ASP A 65 7.64 -1.91 13.28
C ASP A 65 7.44 -3.36 13.74
N ALA A 66 6.58 -4.12 13.06
CA ALA A 66 6.39 -5.54 13.34
C ALA A 66 7.66 -6.36 13.12
N SER A 67 8.38 -6.08 12.03
CA SER A 67 9.65 -6.76 11.72
C SER A 67 10.75 -6.42 12.73
N LEU A 68 10.83 -5.15 13.14
CA LEU A 68 11.78 -4.68 14.14
C LEU A 68 11.49 -5.28 15.52
N ALA A 69 10.21 -5.32 15.93
CA ALA A 69 9.80 -5.95 17.19
C ALA A 69 10.20 -7.43 17.22
N ALA A 70 9.90 -8.17 16.14
CA ALA A 70 10.27 -9.58 16.04
C ALA A 70 11.80 -9.80 16.13
N LEU A 71 12.60 -8.91 15.54
CA LEU A 71 14.05 -8.97 15.60
C LEU A 71 14.60 -8.68 17.00
N LEU A 72 14.04 -7.69 17.70
CA LEU A 72 14.47 -7.31 19.04
C LEU A 72 14.04 -8.30 20.12
N GLU A 73 12.94 -9.01 19.88
CA GLU A 73 12.40 -10.04 20.77
C GLU A 73 12.95 -11.44 20.50
N ASP A 74 13.74 -11.62 19.42
CA ASP A 74 14.35 -12.91 19.11
C ASP A 74 15.49 -13.23 20.10
N PRO A 75 15.30 -14.19 21.02
CA PRO A 75 16.31 -14.54 22.01
C PRO A 75 17.49 -15.33 21.42
N ALA A 76 17.47 -15.65 20.12
CA ALA A 76 18.54 -16.33 19.40
C ALA A 76 19.52 -15.37 18.70
N LEU A 77 19.27 -14.05 18.74
CA LEU A 77 20.21 -13.00 18.33
C LEU A 77 21.10 -12.52 19.48
#